data_AF-A0A392RQU3-F1
#
_entry.id   AF-A0A392RQU3-F1
#
_cell.length_a   1.000
_cell.length_b   1.000
_cell.length_c   1.000
_cell.angle_alpha   90.00
_cell.angle_beta   90.00
_cell.angle_gamma   90.00
#
_symmetry.space_group_name_H-M   'P 1'
#
loop_
_entity.id
_entity.type
_entity.pdbx_description
1 polymer ?
#
loop_
_entity_poly.entity_id
_entity_poly.type
_entity_poly.pdbx_seq_one_letter_code
_entity_poly.pdbx_strand_id
1 'polypeptide(L)'
;MQAVKVAEMGGSLVLFSREGSVDVGTPFNNLLWWDGLLDEIKPWSPNQVFSRRRMWVRMYGVPLHVWGVSTFQKIANRCGEFIATD
;
A
#
# COMPACT_ATOMS: atom_id res chain seq x y z
N MET A 1 -27.72 -8.02 7.75
CA MET A 1 -26.67 -7.97 6.72
C MET A 1 -25.34 -7.82 7.44
N GLN A 2 -24.44 -8.80 7.35
CA GLN A 2 -23.08 -8.63 7.90
C GLN A 2 -22.22 -7.93 6.85
N ALA A 3 -21.69 -6.77 7.20
CA ALA A 3 -20.82 -5.99 6.33
C ALA A 3 -19.42 -6.61 6.26
N VAL A 4 -18.83 -6.61 5.07
CA VAL A 4 -17.40 -6.89 4.87
C VAL A 4 -16.61 -5.66 5.34
N LYS A 5 -15.60 -5.87 6.18
CA LYS A 5 -14.65 -4.84 6.61
C LYS A 5 -13.43 -4.86 5.71
N VAL A 6 -12.93 -3.68 5.37
CA VAL A 6 -11.76 -3.48 4.52
C VAL A 6 -10.70 -2.73 5.33
N ALA A 7 -9.48 -3.26 5.38
CA ALA A 7 -8.35 -2.64 6.07
C ALA A 7 -7.14 -2.53 5.15
N GLU A 8 -6.54 -1.34 5.05
CA GLU A 8 -5.28 -1.16 4.34
C GLU A 8 -4.12 -1.72 5.17
N MET A 9 -3.31 -2.59 4.55
CA MET A 9 -2.12 -3.16 5.20
C MET A 9 -0.82 -2.44 4.79
N GLY A 10 -0.92 -1.43 3.94
CA GLY A 10 0.22 -0.80 3.28
C GLY A 10 0.71 -1.62 2.08
N GLY A 11 1.51 -0.99 1.21
CA GLY A 11 2.13 -1.73 0.10
C GLY A 11 1.21 -2.19 -1.00
N SER A 12 0.12 -1.46 -1.21
CA SER A 12 -0.95 -1.89 -2.12
C SER A 12 -1.65 -3.19 -1.68
N LEU A 13 -1.49 -3.61 -0.41
CA LEU A 13 -2.22 -4.73 0.15
C LEU A 13 -3.46 -4.24 0.91
N VAL A 14 -4.57 -4.92 0.67
CA VAL A 14 -5.85 -4.68 1.31
C VAL A 14 -6.37 -5.98 1.90
N LEU A 15 -6.78 -5.95 3.17
CA LEU A 15 -7.36 -7.09 3.87
C LEU A 15 -8.87 -6.96 3.93
N PHE A 16 -9.55 -7.97 3.41
CA PHE A 16 -10.99 -8.14 3.57
C PHE A 16 -11.27 -9.11 4.71
N SER A 17 -12.13 -8.71 5.63
CA SER A 17 -12.52 -9.54 6.76
C SER A 17 -14.03 -9.48 7.00
N ARG A 18 -14.58 -10.54 7.57
CA ARG A 18 -15.98 -10.60 7.96
C ARG A 18 -16.07 -11.12 9.39
N GLU A 19 -17.00 -10.58 10.15
CA GLU A 19 -17.24 -10.97 11.52
C GLU A 19 -18.06 -12.26 11.56
N GLY A 20 -17.46 -13.36 12.05
CA GLY A 20 -18.07 -14.69 12.13
C GLY A 20 -17.14 -15.80 11.61
N SER A 21 -17.50 -17.06 11.89
CA SER A 21 -16.78 -18.25 11.38
C SER A 21 -17.13 -18.62 9.93
N VAL A 22 -17.96 -17.80 9.28
CA VAL A 22 -18.37 -18.00 7.89
C VAL A 22 -17.29 -17.46 6.98
N ASP A 23 -16.79 -18.33 6.10
CA ASP A 23 -15.76 -18.00 5.14
C ASP A 23 -16.17 -16.79 4.27
N VAL A 24 -15.23 -15.88 4.05
CA VAL A 24 -15.42 -14.69 3.22
C VAL A 24 -15.42 -15.06 1.74
N GLY A 25 -15.27 -16.33 1.35
CA GLY A 25 -15.08 -16.75 -0.05
C GLY A 25 -16.21 -16.40 -1.04
N THR A 26 -17.44 -16.15 -0.60
CA THR A 26 -18.58 -15.95 -1.51
C THR A 26 -18.49 -14.72 -2.44
N PRO A 27 -18.02 -13.52 -2.02
CA PRO A 27 -17.83 -12.36 -2.89
C PRO A 27 -16.56 -12.44 -3.75
N PHE A 28 -15.63 -13.35 -3.44
CA PHE A 28 -14.37 -13.53 -4.19
C PHE A 28 -14.47 -14.61 -5.27
N ASN A 29 -15.58 -15.33 -5.35
CA ASN A 29 -15.82 -16.34 -6.39
C ASN A 29 -15.96 -15.73 -7.80
N ASN A 30 -16.28 -14.43 -7.91
CA ASN A 30 -16.37 -13.75 -9.20
C ASN A 30 -15.14 -12.87 -9.43
N LEU A 31 -14.07 -13.48 -9.92
CA LEU A 31 -12.80 -12.80 -10.20
C LEU A 31 -12.94 -11.63 -11.19
N LEU A 32 -13.96 -11.66 -12.07
CA LEU A 32 -14.22 -10.58 -13.03
C LEU A 32 -14.58 -9.25 -12.37
N TRP A 33 -15.12 -9.25 -11.16
CA TRP A 33 -15.43 -8.01 -10.44
C TRP A 33 -14.17 -7.28 -9.95
N TRP A 34 -13.08 -8.01 -9.81
CA TRP A 34 -11.80 -7.53 -9.28
C TRP A 34 -10.74 -7.35 -10.36
N ASP A 35 -11.07 -7.70 -11.60
CA ASP A 35 -10.18 -7.57 -12.73
C ASP A 35 -9.77 -6.10 -12.93
N GLY A 36 -8.47 -5.86 -13.05
CA GLY A 36 -7.88 -4.52 -13.11
C GLY A 36 -7.83 -3.74 -11.79
N LEU A 37 -8.41 -4.25 -10.70
CA LEU A 37 -8.31 -3.64 -9.36
C LEU A 37 -7.28 -4.32 -8.46
N LEU A 38 -7.17 -5.65 -8.56
CA LEU A 38 -6.28 -6.47 -7.71
C LEU A 38 -5.43 -7.39 -8.58
N ASP A 39 -4.12 -7.41 -8.33
CA ASP A 39 -3.20 -8.32 -9.01
C ASP A 39 -3.37 -9.78 -8.53
N GLU A 40 -3.67 -9.98 -7.24
CA GLU A 40 -3.78 -11.30 -6.63
C GLU A 40 -4.80 -11.29 -5.48
N ILE A 41 -5.62 -12.33 -5.40
CA ILE A 41 -6.53 -12.58 -4.27
C ILE A 41 -6.15 -13.92 -3.66
N LYS A 42 -5.83 -13.92 -2.37
CA LYS A 42 -5.41 -15.13 -1.64
C LYS A 42 -5.90 -15.12 -0.19
N PRO A 43 -6.07 -16.30 0.43
CA PRO A 43 -6.37 -16.39 1.85
C PRO A 43 -5.33 -15.65 2.69
N TRP A 44 -5.81 -14.94 3.70
CA TRP A 44 -4.93 -14.23 4.62
C TRP A 44 -4.12 -15.22 5.48
N SER A 45 -2.87 -14.87 5.76
CA SER A 45 -2.07 -15.56 6.78
C SER A 45 -1.26 -14.56 7.62
N PRO A 46 -0.93 -14.90 8.88
CA PRO A 46 -0.13 -14.02 9.74
C PRO A 46 1.25 -13.65 9.17
N ASN A 47 1.77 -14.46 8.24
CA ASN A 47 3.07 -14.25 7.60
C ASN A 47 3.00 -13.23 6.45
N GLN A 48 1.80 -12.84 6.00
CA GLN A 48 1.61 -11.79 5.01
C GLN A 48 1.72 -10.42 5.69
N VAL A 49 2.96 -9.99 5.88
CA VAL A 49 3.30 -8.65 6.34
C VAL A 49 3.77 -7.79 5.18
N PHE A 50 3.51 -6.48 5.23
CA PHE A 50 3.98 -5.57 4.19
C PHE A 50 5.51 -5.52 4.20
N SER A 51 6.13 -5.81 3.04
CA SER A 51 7.58 -5.90 2.88
C SER A 51 8.27 -4.53 2.77
N ARG A 52 7.56 -3.48 2.36
CA ARG A 52 8.16 -2.14 2.16
C ARG A 52 7.55 -1.18 3.17
N ARG A 53 8.01 0.06 3.23
CA ARG A 53 7.38 1.11 4.03
C ARG A 53 7.46 2.39 3.23
N ARG A 54 6.35 3.14 3.16
CA ARG A 54 6.36 4.49 2.61
C ARG A 54 6.58 5.47 3.75
N MET A 55 7.48 6.42 3.55
CA MET A 55 7.76 7.48 4.51
C MET A 55 7.91 8.82 3.81
N TRP A 56 7.51 9.88 4.51
CA TRP A 56 7.72 11.25 4.06
C TRP A 56 9.06 11.77 4.60
N VAL A 57 9.90 12.28 3.71
CA VAL A 57 11.17 12.94 4.07
C VAL A 57 10.96 14.44 3.97
N ARG A 58 10.99 15.12 5.11
CA ARG A 58 10.94 16.59 5.18
C ARG A 58 12.36 17.15 5.18
N MET A 59 12.63 18.09 4.28
CA MET A 59 13.95 18.71 4.13
C MET A 59 13.87 20.17 4.56
N TYR A 60 14.85 20.60 5.37
CA TYR A 60 14.93 21.96 5.89
C TYR A 60 16.28 22.57 5.54
N GLY A 61 16.29 23.88 5.27
CA GLY A 61 17.52 24.62 4.96
C GLY A 61 18.11 24.35 3.56
N VAL A 62 17.37 23.69 2.67
CA VAL A 62 17.79 23.47 1.28
C VAL A 62 17.76 24.82 0.55
N PRO A 63 18.89 25.28 -0.02
CA PRO A 63 18.91 26.54 -0.77
C PRO A 63 17.96 26.51 -1.98
N LEU A 64 17.31 27.64 -2.27
CA LEU A 64 16.31 27.72 -3.34
C LEU A 64 16.86 27.32 -4.72
N HIS A 65 18.12 27.66 -5.02
CA HIS A 65 18.75 27.36 -6.30
C HIS A 65 18.99 25.85 -6.55
N VAL A 66 18.94 25.02 -5.51
CA VAL A 66 18.98 23.54 -5.62
C VAL A 66 17.65 22.88 -5.28
N TRP A 67 16.57 23.66 -5.10
CA TRP A 67 15.23 23.18 -4.77
C TRP A 67 14.57 22.53 -6.00
N GLY A 68 14.99 21.30 -6.32
CA GLY A 68 14.52 20.58 -7.48
C GLY A 68 14.50 19.07 -7.27
N VAL A 69 13.72 18.39 -8.11
CA VAL A 69 13.49 16.93 -8.04
C VAL A 69 14.81 16.15 -8.01
N SER A 70 15.81 16.55 -8.78
CA SER A 70 17.12 15.89 -8.78
C SER A 70 17.81 15.91 -7.42
N THR A 71 17.67 17.01 -6.67
CA THR A 71 18.25 17.16 -5.33
C THR A 71 17.47 16.31 -4.34
N PHE A 72 16.14 16.39 -4.38
CA PHE A 72 15.26 15.61 -3.48
C PHE A 72 15.41 14.12 -3.70
N GLN A 73 15.48 13.68 -4.94
CA GLN A 73 15.72 12.29 -5.30
C GLN A 73 17.06 11.80 -4.76
N LYS A 74 18.15 12.58 -4.92
CA LYS A 74 19.47 12.22 -4.37
C LYS A 74 19.45 12.07 -2.86
N ILE A 75 18.73 12.93 -2.14
CA ILE A 75 18.61 12.87 -0.68
C ILE A 75 17.72 11.70 -0.26
N ALA A 76 16.52 11.59 -0.83
CA ALA A 76 15.56 10.53 -0.53
C ALA A 76 16.13 9.13 -0.85
N ASN A 77 16.93 9.00 -1.90
CA ASN A 77 17.62 7.76 -2.26
C ASN A 77 18.63 7.28 -1.20
N ARG A 78 18.99 8.11 -0.21
CA ARG A 78 19.76 7.68 0.96
C ARG A 78 18.91 7.01 2.03
N CYS A 79 17.59 7.25 2.03
CA CYS A 79 16.63 6.69 2.99
C CYS A 79 15.87 5.48 2.43
N GLY A 80 15.84 5.31 1.10
CA GLY A 80 15.10 4.25 0.43
C GLY A 80 15.00 4.51 -1.07
N GLU A 81 13.94 4.05 -1.70
CA GLU A 81 13.63 4.37 -3.10
C GLU A 81 12.80 5.65 -3.16
N PHE A 82 13.24 6.65 -3.92
CA PHE A 82 12.44 7.84 -4.17
C PHE A 82 11.18 7.50 -4.97
N ILE A 83 10.01 7.89 -4.46
CA ILE A 83 8.71 7.63 -5.09
C ILE A 83 8.20 8.87 -5.82
N ALA A 84 8.06 9.98 -5.10
CA ALA A 84 7.51 11.22 -5.62
C ALA A 84 7.85 12.41 -4.72
N THR A 85 7.68 13.61 -5.28
CA THR A 85 7.57 14.89 -4.57
C THR A 85 6.14 15.40 -4.73
N ASP A 86 5.61 16.06 -3.70
CA ASP A 86 4.33 16.80 -3.76
C ASP A 86 4.51 18.14 -4.48
#